data_AF-F9XRZ4-F1
#
_entry.id   AF-F9XRZ4-F1
#
_cell.length_a   1.000
_cell.length_b   1.000
_cell.length_c   1.000
_cell.angle_alpha   90.00
_cell.angle_beta   90.00
_cell.angle_gamma   90.00
#
_symmetry.space_group_name_H-M   'P 1'
#
loop_
_entity.id
_entity.type
_entity.pdbx_description
1 polymer ?
#
loop_
_entity_poly.entity_id
_entity_poly.type
_entity_poly.pdbx_seq_one_letter_code
_entity_poly.pdbx_strand_id
1 'polypeptide(L)' 'LAVTNDAATILRGLEVVHPASKLPVMASRQQEAEMGDATNIVIVFVGELPKKAEELLRTCLETSEI' A
#
# COMPACT_ATOMS: atom_id res chain seq x y z
N LEU A 1 18.48 -12.10 -10.38
CA LEU A 1 17.02 -12.10 -10.17
C LEU A 1 16.75 -12.73 -8.81
N ALA A 2 16.18 -11.98 -7.88
CA ALA A 2 15.73 -12.51 -6.60
C ALA A 2 14.28 -12.97 -6.74
N VAL A 3 13.97 -14.21 -6.34
CA VAL A 3 12.60 -14.75 -6.31
C VAL A 3 12.17 -14.79 -4.85
N THR A 4 11.11 -14.06 -4.50
CA THR A 4 10.60 -13.97 -3.13
C THR A 4 9.11 -13.62 -3.16
N ASN A 5 8.37 -14.05 -2.13
CA ASN A 5 6.98 -13.68 -1.89
C ASN A 5 6.83 -12.62 -0.79
N ASP A 6 7.93 -12.18 -0.19
CA ASP A 6 7.96 -11.14 0.84
C ASP A 6 7.92 -9.76 0.19
N ALA A 7 6.84 -9.02 0.47
CA ALA A 7 6.63 -7.67 -0.04
C ALA A 7 7.75 -6.73 0.40
N ALA A 8 8.30 -6.84 1.61
CA ALA A 8 9.37 -5.96 2.05
C ALA A 8 10.59 -6.09 1.13
N THR A 9 10.98 -7.32 0.79
CA THR A 9 12.08 -7.60 -0.14
C THR A 9 11.75 -7.15 -1.56
N ILE A 10 10.52 -7.38 -2.04
CA ILE A 10 10.09 -6.91 -3.37
C ILE A 10 10.18 -5.38 -3.46
N LEU A 11 9.65 -4.66 -2.47
CA LEU A 11 9.61 -3.20 -2.44
C LEU A 11 11.00 -2.55 -2.29
N ARG A 12 11.98 -3.26 -1.70
CA ARG A 12 13.39 -2.82 -1.68
C ARG A 12 14.04 -2.88 -3.07
N GLY A 13 13.57 -3.79 -3.94
CA GLY A 13 14.07 -3.95 -5.31
C GLY A 13 13.37 -3.07 -6.35
N LEU A 14 12.30 -2.35 -5.97
CA LEU A 14 11.52 -1.51 -6.87
C LEU A 14 11.86 -0.03 -6.70
N GLU A 15 12.04 0.68 -7.82
CA GLU A 15 12.14 2.14 -7.83
C GLU A 15 10.73 2.75 -7.93
N VAL A 16 10.27 3.37 -6.83
CA VAL A 16 8.93 3.95 -6.75
C VAL A 16 8.96 5.42 -7.11
N VAL A 17 8.57 5.73 -8.35
CA VAL A 17 8.55 7.09 -8.89
C VAL A 17 7.26 7.84 -8.54
N HIS A 18 6.11 7.17 -8.62
CA HIS A 18 4.81 7.81 -8.45
C HIS A 18 4.56 8.24 -6.99
N PRO A 19 4.20 9.51 -6.73
CA PRO A 19 4.08 10.04 -5.37
C PRO A 19 3.01 9.32 -4.54
N ALA A 20 1.86 8.97 -5.12
CA ALA A 20 0.81 8.24 -4.41
C ALA A 20 1.26 6.84 -3.97
N SER A 21 2.21 6.23 -4.69
CA SER A 21 2.74 4.90 -4.37
C SER A 21 3.84 4.94 -3.31
N LYS A 22 4.41 6.11 -3.01
CA LYS A 22 5.40 6.26 -1.93
C LYS A 22 4.78 5.99 -0.56
N LEU A 23 3.51 6.38 -0.37
CA LEU A 23 2.80 6.24 0.89
C LEU A 23 2.64 4.76 1.33
N PRO A 24 2.09 3.83 0.51
CA PRO A 24 2.03 2.42 0.88
C PRO A 24 3.42 1.78 1.09
N VAL A 25 4.44 2.23 0.34
CA VAL A 25 5.82 1.73 0.50
C VAL A 25 6.40 2.16 1.85
N MET A 26 6.17 3.41 2.25
CA MET A 26 6.58 3.91 3.57
C MET A 26 5.85 3.17 4.69
N ALA A 27 4.54 2.97 4.57
CA ALA A 27 3.76 2.21 5.54
C ALA A 27 4.26 0.76 5.70
N SER A 28 4.55 0.08 4.58
CA SER A 28 5.10 -1.28 4.59
C SER A 28 6.50 -1.34 5.23
N ARG A 29 7.37 -0.34 4.98
CA ARG A 29 8.68 -0.23 5.64
C ARG A 29 8.56 0.01 7.14
N GLN A 30 7.56 0.77 7.57
CA GLN A 30 7.32 1.01 8.99
C GLN A 30 6.82 -0.27 9.68
N GLN A 31 5.91 -1.00 9.04
CA GLN A 31 5.46 -2.32 9.51
C GLN A 31 6.63 -3.31 9.67
N GLU A 32 7.54 -3.36 8.68
CA GLU A 32 8.76 -4.15 8.77
C GLU A 32 9.63 -3.72 9.97
N ALA A 33 9.81 -2.41 10.18
CA ALA A 33 10.69 -1.90 11.22
C ALA A 33 10.15 -2.15 12.65
N GLU A 34 8.83 -2.08 12.82
CA GLU A 34 8.18 -2.20 14.13
C GLU A 34 7.78 -3.64 14.47
N MET A 35 7.27 -4.39 13.49
CA MET A 35 6.73 -5.75 13.70
C MET A 35 7.59 -6.84 13.04
N GLY A 36 8.29 -6.52 11.95
CA GLY A 36 9.13 -7.48 11.21
C GLY A 36 8.35 -8.51 10.38
N ASP A 37 7.03 -8.37 10.28
CA ASP A 37 6.15 -9.26 9.49
C ASP A 37 4.87 -8.52 9.07
N ALA A 38 4.03 -9.17 8.26
CA ALA A 38 2.75 -8.69 7.78
C ALA A 38 2.87 -7.48 6.81
N THR A 39 4.02 -7.32 6.17
CA THR A 39 4.23 -6.27 5.15
C THR A 39 3.36 -6.50 3.90
N ASN A 40 3.05 -7.75 3.58
CA ASN A 40 2.15 -8.14 2.49
C ASN A 40 0.72 -7.61 2.70
N ILE A 41 0.17 -7.76 3.92
CA ILE A 41 -1.20 -7.31 4.19
C ILE A 41 -1.29 -5.79 4.16
N VAL A 42 -0.26 -5.05 4.59
CA VAL A 42 -0.24 -3.59 4.49
C VAL A 42 -0.42 -3.15 3.04
N ILE A 43 0.31 -3.76 2.10
CA ILE A 43 0.22 -3.41 0.68
C ILE A 43 -1.14 -3.76 0.09
N VAL A 44 -1.67 -4.96 0.37
CA VAL A 44 -2.98 -5.38 -0.13
C VAL A 44 -4.09 -4.50 0.46
N PHE A 45 -4.03 -4.23 1.77
CA PHE A 45 -5.02 -3.42 2.46
C PHE A 45 -5.07 -1.99 1.92
N VAL A 46 -3.91 -1.33 1.80
CA VAL A 46 -3.85 0.03 1.23
C VAL A 46 -4.25 0.03 -0.24
N GLY A 47 -4.01 -1.04 -1.00
CA GLY A 47 -4.46 -1.17 -2.38
C GLY A 47 -5.98 -1.28 -2.55
N GLU A 48 -6.69 -1.77 -1.55
CA GLU A 48 -8.15 -1.92 -1.58
C GLU A 48 -8.90 -0.65 -1.14
N LEU A 49 -8.31 0.21 -0.29
CA LEU A 49 -8.98 1.42 0.20
C LEU A 49 -9.36 2.40 -0.93
N PRO A 50 -8.46 2.75 -1.89
CA PRO A 50 -8.82 3.64 -3.00
C PRO A 50 -9.89 3.07 -3.91
N LYS A 51 -9.95 1.74 -4.08
CA LYS A 51 -10.99 1.09 -4.89
C LYS A 51 -12.37 1.26 -4.24
N LYS A 52 -12.45 1.04 -2.92
CA LYS A 52 -13.69 1.29 -2.16
C LYS A 52 -14.06 2.78 -2.13
N ALA A 53 -13.07 3.65 -1.97
CA ALA A 53 -13.28 5.09 -2.03
C ALA A 53 -13.83 5.52 -3.40
N GLU A 54 -13.31 4.95 -4.50
CA GLU A 54 -13.82 5.22 -5.85
C GLU A 54 -15.30 4.82 -6.01
N GLU A 55 -15.71 3.68 -5.46
CA GLU A 55 -17.12 3.27 -5.45
C GLU A 55 -18.01 4.28 -4.72
N LEU A 56 -17.57 4.79 -3.56
CA LEU A 56 -18.31 5.77 -2.77
C LEU A 56 -18.38 7.14 -3.45
N LEU A 57 -17.29 7.58 -4.09
CA LEU A 57 -17.27 8.82 -4.88
C LEU A 57 -18.26 8.76 -6.06
N ARG A 58 -18.41 7.59 -6.68
CA ARG A 58 -19.40 7.37 -7.76
C ARG A 58 -20.85 7.45 -7.26
N THR A 59 -21.09 7.22 -5.98
CA THR A 59 -22.39 7.40 -5.32
C THR A 59 -22.65 8.83 -4.85
N CYS A 60 -21.83 9.80 -5.29
CA CYS A 60 -21.89 11.22 -4.93
C CYS A 60 -21.63 11.53 -3.44
N LEU A 61 -20.89 10.69 -2.72
CA LEU A 61 -20.34 11.09 -1.41
C LEU A 61 -19.16 12.04 -1.59
N GLU A 62 -19.03 13.01 -0.70
CA GLU A 62 -17.87 13.89 -0.67
C GLU A 62 -16.66 13.18 -0.04
N THR A 63 -15.44 13.57 -0.43
CA THR A 63 -14.19 12.96 0.08
C THR A 63 -14.02 13.03 1.59
N SER A 64 -14.67 13.99 2.27
CA SER A 64 -14.66 14.10 3.73
C SER A 64 -15.57 13.10 4.43
N GLU A 65 -16.48 12.45 3.68
CA GLU A 65 -17.46 11.49 4.19
C GLU A 65 -17.04 10.03 3.94
N ILE A 66 -15.88 9.84 3.30
CA ILE A 66 -15.26 8.54 2.97
C ILE A 66 -14.13 8.25 3.96
#